data_AF-A0A7C6B9A9-F1
#
_entry.id   AF-A0A7C6B9A9-F1
#
_cell.length_a   1.000
_cell.length_b   1.000
_cell.length_c   1.000
_cell.angle_alpha   90.00
_cell.angle_beta   90.00
_cell.angle_gamma   90.00
#
_symmetry.space_group_name_H-M   'P 1'
#
loop_
_entity.id
_entity.type
_entity.pdbx_description
1 polymer ?
#
loop_
_entity_poly.entity_id
_entity_poly.type
_entity_poly.pdbx_seq_one_letter_code
_entity_poly.pdbx_strand_id
1 'polypeptide(L)'
;TPSYCSILVEFDIVKHTHESLKQIILKKCSDSVGLASANIKPNKLITIPTDYSQNLDLKRVAQHNQLSIEEVINIHSQTTYRVYAIGFMVGFAYLAKVDQHITTPRLESPRKKVPKGSVAIADHQTAIYPQDSAGGWNVIGHTEFDGFEEFEVGDRVRFVKI
;
A
#
# COMPACT_ATOMS: atom_id res chain seq x y z
N THR A 1 -11.72 5.00 10.23
CA THR A 1 -10.58 4.43 9.49
C THR A 1 -10.26 5.27 8.25
N PRO A 2 -9.08 5.90 8.16
CA PRO A 2 -8.67 6.68 6.99
C PRO A 2 -8.22 5.81 5.81
N SER A 3 -8.37 6.33 4.60
CA SER A 3 -7.91 5.76 3.33
C SER A 3 -7.69 6.89 2.33
N TYR A 4 -6.70 6.80 1.42
CA TYR A 4 -6.45 7.74 0.29
C TYR A 4 -7.03 9.16 0.42
N CYS A 5 -8.31 9.33 0.04
CA CYS A 5 -9.06 10.59 0.07
C CYS A 5 -10.41 10.48 0.83
N SER A 6 -10.58 9.46 1.67
CA SER A 6 -11.82 9.17 2.40
C SER A 6 -11.54 8.71 3.83
N ILE A 7 -12.51 8.90 4.71
CA ILE A 7 -12.45 8.39 6.09
C ILE A 7 -13.77 7.69 6.37
N LEU A 8 -13.70 6.40 6.73
CA LEU A 8 -14.84 5.68 7.29
C LEU A 8 -15.05 6.11 8.74
N VAL A 9 -16.26 6.50 9.09
CA VAL A 9 -16.66 6.84 10.46
C VAL A 9 -17.74 5.87 10.89
N GLU A 10 -17.42 5.03 11.87
CA GLU A 10 -18.36 4.12 12.52
C GLU A 10 -18.84 4.77 13.82
N PHE A 11 -20.14 4.73 14.09
CA PHE A 11 -20.73 5.37 15.26
C PHE A 11 -21.89 4.56 15.80
N ASP A 12 -22.14 4.73 17.10
CA ASP A 12 -23.23 4.08 17.83
C ASP A 12 -24.55 4.81 17.57
N ILE A 13 -25.51 4.12 16.93
CA ILE A 13 -26.81 4.67 16.57
C ILE A 13 -27.69 4.99 17.79
N VAL A 14 -27.39 4.42 18.96
CA VAL A 14 -28.12 4.72 20.21
C VAL A 14 -27.66 6.08 20.78
N LYS A 15 -26.41 6.47 20.50
CA LYS A 15 -25.82 7.72 21.01
C LYS A 15 -25.93 8.87 20.01
N HIS A 16 -25.92 8.57 18.71
CA HIS A 16 -25.89 9.57 17.65
C HIS A 16 -26.81 9.18 16.50
N THR A 17 -27.47 10.18 15.92
CA THR A 17 -28.10 10.07 14.61
C THR A 17 -27.12 10.50 13.52
N HIS A 18 -27.37 10.07 12.29
CA HIS A 18 -26.59 10.50 11.12
C HIS A 18 -26.48 12.04 11.03
N GLU A 19 -27.59 12.75 11.24
CA GLU A 19 -27.59 14.21 11.18
C GLU A 19 -26.76 14.83 12.31
N SER A 20 -26.89 14.32 13.54
CA SER A 20 -26.09 14.82 14.66
C SER A 20 -24.59 14.64 14.44
N LEU A 21 -24.18 13.48 13.90
CA LEU A 21 -22.78 13.19 13.61
C LEU A 21 -22.25 14.06 12.47
N LYS A 22 -23.05 14.24 11.40
CA LYS A 22 -22.73 15.12 10.28
C LYS A 22 -22.46 16.55 10.77
N GLN A 23 -23.31 17.10 11.63
CA GLN A 23 -23.12 18.44 12.20
C GLN A 23 -21.84 18.52 13.04
N ILE A 24 -21.56 17.51 13.86
CA ILE A 24 -20.31 17.44 14.65
C ILE A 24 -19.08 17.44 13.73
N ILE A 25 -19.09 16.63 12.67
CA ILE A 25 -17.97 16.52 11.72
C ILE A 25 -17.77 17.85 10.99
N LEU A 26 -18.84 18.45 10.44
CA LEU A 26 -18.77 19.73 9.73
C LEU A 26 -18.22 20.84 10.61
N LYS A 27 -18.69 20.92 11.87
CA LYS A 27 -18.19 21.89 12.84
C LYS A 27 -16.71 21.67 13.16
N LYS A 28 -16.28 20.43 13.41
CA LYS A 28 -14.86 20.13 13.66
C LYS A 28 -13.99 20.47 12.45
N CYS A 29 -14.47 20.20 11.24
CA CYS A 29 -13.75 20.55 10.01
C CYS A 29 -13.60 22.06 9.85
N SER A 30 -14.66 22.85 10.13
CA SER A 30 -14.57 24.31 10.07
C SER A 30 -13.66 24.90 11.14
N ASP A 31 -13.69 24.35 12.36
CA ASP A 31 -12.88 24.82 13.49
C ASP A 31 -11.38 24.47 13.30
N SER A 32 -11.08 23.46 12.47
CA SER A 32 -9.73 22.95 12.22
C SER A 32 -9.03 23.62 11.02
N VAL A 33 -9.69 24.57 10.34
CA VAL A 33 -9.09 25.41 9.28
C VAL A 33 -8.10 26.39 9.93
N GLY A 34 -6.89 25.91 10.21
CA GLY A 34 -5.85 26.67 10.90
C GLY A 34 -4.82 25.82 11.65
N LEU A 35 -5.08 24.52 11.85
CA LEU A 35 -4.14 23.58 12.45
C LEU A 35 -3.13 23.08 11.41
N ALA A 36 -2.31 24.00 10.87
CA ALA A 36 -1.04 23.60 10.31
C ALA A 36 -0.13 23.13 11.46
N SER A 37 0.30 21.88 11.41
CA SER A 37 1.42 21.34 12.20
C SER A 37 1.15 21.00 13.68
N ALA A 38 0.03 20.37 14.02
CA ALA A 38 -0.10 19.71 15.32
C ALA A 38 0.53 18.30 15.26
N ASN A 39 1.73 18.15 15.82
CA ASN A 39 2.40 16.87 16.17
C ASN A 39 2.19 15.71 15.18
N ILE A 40 2.57 15.90 13.91
CA ILE A 40 2.68 14.77 12.98
C ILE A 40 3.86 13.93 13.48
N LYS A 41 3.57 12.74 14.03
CA LYS A 41 4.57 11.70 14.33
C LYS A 41 5.50 11.58 13.11
N PRO A 42 6.82 11.65 13.26
CA PRO A 42 7.71 11.58 12.11
C PRO A 42 7.49 10.25 11.39
N ASN A 43 7.03 10.30 10.14
CA ASN A 43 6.81 9.10 9.31
C ASN A 43 8.12 8.32 9.21
N LYS A 44 8.15 7.09 9.74
CA LYS A 44 9.34 6.24 9.71
C LYS A 44 9.63 5.79 8.29
N LEU A 45 10.91 5.65 7.96
CA LEU A 45 11.35 5.01 6.73
C LEU A 45 11.67 3.55 7.04
N ILE A 46 10.84 2.65 6.56
CA ILE A 46 10.99 1.20 6.71
C ILE A 46 11.69 0.68 5.46
N THR A 47 12.79 -0.04 5.66
CA THR A 47 13.52 -0.67 4.55
C THR A 47 13.19 -2.15 4.51
N ILE A 48 12.76 -2.63 3.34
CA ILE A 48 12.29 -4.01 3.13
C ILE A 48 13.27 -4.73 2.20
N PRO A 49 14.09 -5.68 2.70
CA PRO A 49 14.91 -6.54 1.86
C PRO A 49 14.01 -7.35 0.92
N THR A 50 14.29 -7.39 -0.37
CA THR A 50 13.43 -8.03 -1.37
C THR A 50 14.28 -8.82 -2.36
N ASP A 51 14.04 -10.13 -2.40
CA ASP A 51 14.58 -11.02 -3.40
C ASP A 51 13.67 -10.99 -4.64
N TYR A 52 14.13 -10.30 -5.69
CA TYR A 52 13.41 -10.20 -6.97
C TYR A 52 13.60 -11.45 -7.84
N SER A 53 14.51 -12.37 -7.50
CA SER A 53 14.64 -13.64 -8.20
C SER A 53 13.46 -14.56 -7.90
N GLN A 54 12.91 -14.46 -6.68
CA GLN A 54 11.68 -15.11 -6.26
C GLN A 54 10.45 -14.30 -6.69
N ASN A 55 10.16 -14.32 -8.00
CA ASN A 55 9.01 -13.64 -8.59
C ASN A 55 8.15 -14.60 -9.42
N LEU A 56 6.91 -14.18 -9.73
CA LEU A 56 6.01 -14.92 -10.63
C LEU A 56 5.68 -14.12 -11.90
N ASP A 57 5.75 -12.79 -11.85
CA ASP A 57 5.21 -11.89 -12.88
C ASP A 57 6.21 -10.81 -13.32
N LEU A 58 7.46 -10.83 -12.86
CA LEU A 58 8.41 -9.77 -13.19
C LEU A 58 8.65 -9.67 -14.70
N LYS A 59 8.69 -10.83 -15.39
CA LYS A 59 8.74 -10.90 -16.85
C LYS A 59 7.52 -10.24 -17.50
N ARG A 60 6.32 -10.45 -16.93
CA ARG A 60 5.08 -9.86 -17.44
C ARG A 60 5.12 -8.33 -17.30
N VAL A 61 5.52 -7.83 -16.14
CA VAL A 61 5.66 -6.39 -15.87
C VAL A 61 6.66 -5.76 -16.84
N ALA A 62 7.82 -6.39 -17.02
CA ALA A 62 8.85 -5.95 -17.96
C ALA A 62 8.31 -5.88 -19.41
N GLN A 63 7.66 -6.96 -19.87
CA GLN A 63 7.08 -7.01 -21.22
C GLN A 63 5.95 -6.00 -21.44
N HIS A 64 5.07 -5.81 -20.47
CA HIS A 64 3.96 -4.85 -20.57
C HIS A 64 4.47 -3.42 -20.75
N ASN A 65 5.57 -3.08 -20.08
CA ASN A 65 6.13 -1.73 -20.07
C ASN A 65 7.30 -1.54 -21.05
N GLN A 66 7.64 -2.56 -21.85
CA GLN A 66 8.76 -2.52 -22.80
C GLN A 66 10.11 -2.21 -22.13
N LEU A 67 10.30 -2.77 -20.93
CA LEU A 67 11.53 -2.66 -20.14
C LEU A 67 12.21 -4.02 -20.01
N SER A 68 13.49 -3.99 -19.67
CA SER A 68 14.18 -5.15 -19.13
C SER A 68 13.73 -5.43 -17.68
N ILE A 69 13.92 -6.67 -17.23
CA ILE A 69 13.65 -7.06 -15.85
C ILE A 69 14.48 -6.20 -14.87
N GLU A 70 15.74 -5.93 -15.19
CA GLU A 70 16.62 -5.15 -14.32
C GLU A 70 16.17 -3.70 -14.20
N GLU A 71 15.65 -3.08 -15.27
CA GLU A 71 15.05 -1.74 -15.20
C GLU A 71 13.82 -1.72 -14.29
N VAL A 72 12.96 -2.74 -14.35
CA VAL A 72 11.80 -2.84 -13.44
C VAL A 72 12.25 -2.92 -11.98
N ILE A 73 13.25 -3.77 -11.69
CA ILE A 73 13.80 -3.93 -10.34
C ILE A 73 14.39 -2.60 -9.85
N ASN A 74 15.17 -1.92 -10.69
CA ASN A 74 15.80 -0.65 -10.34
C ASN A 74 14.76 0.43 -10.05
N ILE A 75 13.75 0.60 -10.91
CA ILE A 75 12.67 1.57 -10.70
C ILE A 75 11.92 1.25 -9.41
N HIS A 76 11.55 -0.02 -9.20
CA HIS A 76 10.78 -0.41 -8.02
C HIS A 76 11.56 -0.19 -6.72
N SER A 77 12.85 -0.58 -6.68
CA SER A 77 13.70 -0.51 -5.47
C SER A 77 14.24 0.89 -5.15
N GLN A 78 14.44 1.76 -6.15
CA GLN A 78 14.90 3.13 -5.90
C GLN A 78 13.78 4.08 -5.45
N THR A 79 12.53 3.67 -5.62
CA THR A 79 11.37 4.46 -5.23
C THR A 79 11.10 4.35 -3.72
N THR A 80 10.87 5.50 -3.09
CA THR A 80 10.34 5.56 -1.72
C THR A 80 8.83 5.71 -1.80
N TYR A 81 8.11 4.68 -1.36
CA TYR A 81 6.65 4.65 -1.35
C TYR A 81 6.11 5.18 -0.03
N ARG A 82 4.84 5.57 -0.05
CA ARG A 82 4.09 5.94 1.15
C ARG A 82 2.97 4.95 1.42
N VAL A 83 2.72 4.61 2.68
CA VAL A 83 1.54 3.87 3.11
C VAL A 83 0.32 4.79 3.02
N TYR A 84 -0.54 4.56 2.05
CA TYR A 84 -1.76 5.37 1.84
C TYR A 84 -2.98 4.81 2.56
N ALA A 85 -3.03 3.50 2.72
CA ALA A 85 -4.10 2.79 3.40
C ALA A 85 -3.55 1.46 3.92
N ILE A 86 -4.18 0.95 4.98
CA ILE A 86 -3.95 -0.39 5.50
C ILE A 86 -5.31 -1.07 5.57
N GLY A 87 -5.42 -2.27 5.03
CA GLY A 87 -6.71 -2.95 4.88
C GLY A 87 -6.64 -4.09 3.87
N PHE A 88 -7.79 -4.67 3.49
CA PHE A 88 -7.93 -5.99 2.85
C PHE A 88 -7.62 -7.16 3.79
N MET A 89 -6.51 -7.09 4.52
CA MET A 89 -6.21 -7.97 5.66
C MET A 89 -5.29 -7.26 6.66
N VAL A 90 -5.15 -7.82 7.85
CA VAL A 90 -4.28 -7.27 8.91
C VAL A 90 -2.85 -7.16 8.36
N GLY A 91 -2.25 -5.97 8.46
CA GLY A 91 -0.88 -5.70 8.01
C GLY A 91 -0.71 -5.47 6.50
N PHE A 92 -1.76 -5.57 5.68
CA PHE A 92 -1.64 -5.31 4.24
C PHE A 92 -1.65 -3.80 3.98
N ALA A 93 -0.45 -3.26 3.76
CA ALA A 93 -0.22 -1.85 3.46
C ALA A 93 -0.26 -1.60 1.95
N TYR A 94 -1.15 -0.70 1.53
CA TYR A 94 -1.17 -0.20 0.16
C TYR A 94 -0.15 0.92 0.00
N LEU A 95 0.88 0.66 -0.79
CA LEU A 95 1.98 1.58 -1.05
C LEU A 95 1.79 2.23 -2.41
N ALA A 96 1.94 3.55 -2.47
CA ALA A 96 1.79 4.32 -3.70
C ALA A 96 2.71 5.55 -3.70
N LYS A 97 2.92 6.21 -4.85
CA LYS A 97 2.55 5.75 -6.19
C LYS A 97 3.70 4.98 -6.82
N VAL A 98 3.37 3.87 -7.47
CA VAL A 98 4.27 3.17 -8.38
C VAL A 98 4.58 4.07 -9.58
N ASP A 99 5.85 4.08 -9.99
CA ASP A 99 6.29 4.83 -11.16
C ASP A 99 5.48 4.40 -12.40
N GLN A 100 5.09 5.38 -13.22
CA GLN A 100 4.27 5.13 -14.40
C GLN A 100 4.92 4.15 -15.38
N HIS A 101 6.26 4.07 -15.43
CA HIS A 101 6.99 3.16 -16.32
C HIS A 101 6.92 1.69 -15.89
N ILE A 102 6.46 1.38 -14.67
CA ILE A 102 6.27 -0.02 -14.21
C ILE A 102 4.84 -0.30 -13.73
N THR A 103 3.94 0.68 -13.89
CA THR A 103 2.51 0.52 -13.62
C THR A 103 1.97 -0.60 -14.51
N THR A 104 1.37 -1.62 -13.90
CA THR A 104 0.90 -2.80 -14.63
C THR A 104 -0.45 -3.24 -14.09
N PRO A 105 -1.47 -3.46 -14.94
CA PRO A 105 -2.79 -3.85 -14.48
C PRO A 105 -2.76 -5.22 -13.80
N ARG A 106 -3.78 -5.46 -12.98
CA ARG A 106 -4.01 -6.77 -12.35
C ARG A 106 -4.04 -7.90 -13.38
N LEU A 107 -3.72 -9.10 -12.92
CA LEU A 107 -3.99 -10.32 -13.67
C LEU A 107 -5.49 -10.45 -13.91
N GLU A 108 -5.86 -10.85 -15.14
CA GLU A 108 -7.26 -11.08 -15.52
C GLU A 108 -7.91 -12.16 -14.66
N SER A 109 -7.14 -13.20 -14.33
CA SER A 109 -7.56 -14.29 -13.44
C SER A 109 -6.69 -14.28 -12.18
N PRO A 110 -7.24 -13.93 -11.01
CA PRO A 110 -6.51 -13.98 -9.75
C PRO A 110 -5.97 -15.37 -9.41
N ARG A 111 -4.79 -15.43 -8.79
CA ARG A 111 -4.25 -16.67 -8.24
C ARG A 111 -5.07 -17.10 -7.03
N LYS A 112 -5.33 -18.40 -6.91
CA LYS A 112 -5.95 -18.99 -5.71
C LYS A 112 -5.07 -18.82 -4.47
N LYS A 113 -3.75 -18.77 -4.66
CA LYS A 113 -2.76 -18.62 -3.59
C LYS A 113 -1.60 -17.74 -4.07
N VAL A 114 -1.35 -16.69 -3.31
CA VAL A 114 -0.18 -15.82 -3.31
C VAL A 114 0.48 -16.03 -1.94
N PRO A 115 1.74 -16.48 -1.88
CA PRO A 115 2.43 -16.72 -0.61
C PRO A 115 2.58 -15.44 0.24
N LYS A 116 2.56 -15.60 1.56
CA LYS A 116 3.09 -14.59 2.50
C LYS A 116 4.46 -14.10 2.03
N GLY A 117 4.76 -12.80 2.21
CA GLY A 117 6.02 -12.19 1.81
C GLY A 117 6.10 -11.80 0.34
N SER A 118 5.10 -12.15 -0.48
CA SER A 118 5.07 -11.73 -1.89
C SER A 118 5.00 -10.21 -2.02
N VAL A 119 5.95 -9.63 -2.74
CA VAL A 119 5.95 -8.21 -3.13
C VAL A 119 5.31 -8.10 -4.50
N ALA A 120 4.30 -7.24 -4.65
CA ALA A 120 3.49 -7.23 -5.86
C ALA A 120 3.05 -5.83 -6.30
N ILE A 121 2.82 -5.66 -7.61
CA ILE A 121 2.30 -4.44 -8.24
C ILE A 121 0.90 -4.69 -8.82
N ALA A 122 0.00 -3.74 -8.60
CA ALA A 122 -1.25 -3.61 -9.35
C ALA A 122 -1.55 -2.14 -9.62
N ASP A 123 -1.67 -1.81 -10.90
CA ASP A 123 -1.86 -0.45 -11.37
C ASP A 123 -0.79 0.46 -10.74
N HIS A 124 -1.21 1.52 -10.06
CA HIS A 124 -0.31 2.51 -9.44
C HIS A 124 0.10 2.14 -8.00
N GLN A 125 -0.12 0.90 -7.58
CA GLN A 125 0.10 0.44 -6.21
C GLN A 125 1.11 -0.70 -6.16
N THR A 126 1.90 -0.73 -5.11
CA THR A 126 2.70 -1.88 -4.69
C THR A 126 2.33 -2.27 -3.26
N ALA A 127 2.55 -3.53 -2.89
CA ALA A 127 2.21 -4.04 -1.58
C ALA A 127 3.01 -5.30 -1.26
N ILE A 128 2.99 -5.68 0.01
CA ILE A 128 3.50 -6.98 0.47
C ILE A 128 2.32 -7.76 1.03
N TYR A 129 2.20 -9.03 0.64
CA TYR A 129 1.19 -9.93 1.18
C TYR A 129 1.62 -10.39 2.59
N PRO A 130 0.92 -10.00 3.68
CA PRO A 130 1.34 -10.34 5.05
C PRO A 130 1.01 -11.79 5.44
N GLN A 131 0.18 -12.48 4.65
CA GLN A 131 -0.17 -13.88 4.82
C GLN A 131 -0.61 -14.49 3.48
N ASP A 132 -0.67 -15.82 3.43
CA ASP A 132 -1.19 -16.57 2.28
C ASP A 132 -2.62 -16.14 1.96
N SER A 133 -2.88 -15.74 0.71
CA SER A 133 -4.23 -15.34 0.27
C SER A 133 -4.41 -15.46 -1.25
N ALA A 134 -5.65 -15.41 -1.71
CA ALA A 134 -5.92 -15.26 -3.14
C ALA A 134 -5.62 -13.81 -3.58
N GLY A 135 -5.08 -13.63 -4.79
CA GLY A 135 -4.66 -12.31 -5.24
C GLY A 135 -4.40 -12.23 -6.75
N GLY A 136 -4.75 -11.10 -7.35
CA GLY A 136 -4.54 -10.81 -8.78
C GLY A 136 -3.43 -9.80 -9.05
N TRP A 137 -2.57 -9.51 -8.09
CA TRP A 137 -1.47 -8.57 -8.29
C TRP A 137 -0.28 -9.28 -8.96
N ASN A 138 0.53 -8.53 -9.69
CA ASN A 138 1.73 -9.03 -10.35
C ASN A 138 2.84 -9.20 -9.30
N VAL A 139 3.18 -10.43 -8.93
CA VAL A 139 4.20 -10.74 -7.92
C VAL A 139 5.59 -10.57 -8.54
N ILE A 140 6.31 -9.56 -8.09
CA ILE A 140 7.60 -9.11 -8.64
C ILE A 140 8.80 -9.49 -7.78
N GLY A 141 8.58 -9.99 -6.56
CA GLY A 141 9.64 -10.43 -5.66
C GLY A 141 9.07 -11.03 -4.37
N HIS A 142 9.96 -11.39 -3.46
CA HIS A 142 9.64 -11.95 -2.15
C HIS A 142 10.45 -11.29 -1.04
N THR A 143 9.90 -11.20 0.16
CA THR A 143 10.59 -10.72 1.36
C THR A 143 10.31 -11.61 2.56
N GLU A 144 11.33 -11.79 3.40
CA GLU A 144 11.21 -12.43 4.73
C GLU A 144 10.81 -11.41 5.83
N PHE A 145 10.50 -10.16 5.46
CA PHE A 145 10.01 -9.17 6.42
C PHE A 145 8.72 -9.65 7.09
N ASP A 146 8.65 -9.56 8.42
CA ASP A 146 7.50 -10.05 9.21
C ASP A 146 6.81 -8.95 10.04
N GLY A 147 7.35 -7.72 10.04
CA GLY A 147 6.84 -6.59 10.82
C GLY A 147 5.61 -5.90 10.22
N PHE A 148 4.68 -6.64 9.61
CA PHE A 148 3.54 -6.07 8.87
C PHE A 148 2.58 -5.24 9.74
N GLU A 149 2.47 -5.59 11.02
CA GLU A 149 1.63 -4.87 11.99
C GLU A 149 2.19 -3.49 12.35
N GLU A 150 3.45 -3.23 12.02
CA GLU A 150 4.10 -1.98 12.35
C GLU A 150 3.76 -0.84 11.39
N PHE A 151 3.15 -1.12 10.23
CA PHE A 151 2.82 -0.06 9.28
C PHE A 151 1.78 0.90 9.87
N GLU A 152 2.04 2.20 9.79
CA GLU A 152 1.08 3.25 10.05
C GLU A 152 0.78 4.02 8.74
N VAL A 153 -0.45 4.50 8.57
CA VAL A 153 -0.80 5.36 7.43
C VAL A 153 0.07 6.61 7.47
N GLY A 154 0.81 6.87 6.40
CA GLY A 154 1.77 7.96 6.31
C GLY A 154 3.23 7.51 6.29
N ASP A 155 3.54 6.32 6.79
CA ASP A 155 4.90 5.75 6.79
C ASP A 155 5.49 5.68 5.39
N ARG A 156 6.81 5.69 5.32
CA ARG A 156 7.58 5.55 4.09
C ARG A 156 8.19 4.16 4.02
N VAL A 157 8.14 3.55 2.85
CA VAL A 157 8.68 2.21 2.61
C VAL A 157 9.60 2.25 1.41
N ARG A 158 10.78 1.63 1.53
CA ARG A 158 11.71 1.44 0.42
C ARG A 158 12.13 -0.02 0.34
N PHE A 159 12.00 -0.60 -0.84
CA PHE A 159 12.43 -1.97 -1.11
C PHE A 159 13.92 -1.97 -1.49
N VAL A 160 14.70 -2.91 -0.98
CA VAL A 160 16.13 -3.05 -1.29
C VAL A 160 16.37 -4.43 -1.86
N LYS A 161 16.91 -4.49 -3.08
CA LYS A 161 17.31 -5.75 -3.74
C LYS A 161 18.37 -6.46 -2.89
N ILE A 162 18.16 -7.75 -2.63
CA ILE A 162 19.16 -8.65 -2.01
C ILE A 162 19.53 -9.79 -2.96
#